data_AF-A0A943NWH3-F1
#
_entry.id   AF-A0A943NWH3-F1
#
_cell.length_a   1.000
_cell.length_b   1.000
_cell.length_c   1.000
_cell.angle_alpha   90.00
_cell.angle_beta   90.00
_cell.angle_gamma   90.00
#
_symmetry.space_group_name_H-M   'P 1'
#
loop_
_entity.id
_entity.type
_entity.pdbx_description
1 polymer ?
#
loop_
_entity_poly.entity_id
_entity_poly.type
_entity_poly.pdbx_seq_one_letter_code
_entity_poly.pdbx_strand_id
1 'polypeptide(L)'
;MADEVLAVEDVPLEEDFNTLVASLAIDDTLEDKLAKLKKNVDEKLADYVDVKRIEKDEDFKAAKKYRAAVNDVKKPIEAQRKAAKKKYSDLLKTFDKTIGEITAPIDKLSDEYKAEIDRYDGECRARRLAALSGHYYDLAGEMGPLVPYERIADDKWLNASFGEVKAKNIIERRVGELLHQFKFVNGLDYADESEKAWAVAWWTRTLPADSGEVAAAVAAHREEVAKAAALVSTYEQATAPAPEPEPEPAPLPPDPEPMPDEQPEPEPPLGVPRCVRVVQSRPEPDVAEDAASAPQRGYRVVIECATADELRRVRAVMVDNGIHGYVERM
;
A
#
# COMPACT_ATOMS: atom_id res chain seq x y z
N MET A 1 -42.24 -85.69 -54.38
CA MET A 1 -41.27 -85.72 -53.28
C MET A 1 -40.41 -84.48 -53.45
N ALA A 2 -40.82 -83.37 -52.85
CA ALA A 2 -40.01 -82.17 -52.73
C ALA A 2 -39.93 -81.89 -51.23
N ASP A 3 -38.72 -82.01 -50.72
CA ASP A 3 -38.27 -81.67 -49.39
C ASP A 3 -37.54 -80.33 -49.57
N GLU A 4 -37.94 -79.27 -48.88
CA GLU A 4 -37.16 -78.03 -48.84
C GLU A 4 -37.45 -77.24 -47.55
N VAL A 5 -36.61 -77.54 -46.55
CA VAL A 5 -36.03 -76.69 -45.49
C VAL A 5 -36.89 -75.56 -44.88
N LEU A 6 -37.34 -75.84 -43.65
CA LEU A 6 -37.69 -74.86 -42.63
C LEU A 6 -36.47 -73.95 -42.32
N ALA A 7 -36.59 -72.67 -42.66
CA ALA A 7 -35.72 -71.62 -42.17
C ALA A 7 -35.89 -71.51 -40.65
N VAL A 8 -34.80 -71.77 -39.92
CA VAL A 8 -34.71 -71.46 -38.49
C VAL A 8 -34.54 -69.95 -38.39
N GLU A 9 -35.59 -69.25 -37.96
CA GLU A 9 -35.51 -67.85 -37.56
C GLU A 9 -34.55 -67.72 -36.37
N ASP A 10 -33.52 -66.90 -36.57
CA ASP A 10 -32.53 -66.55 -35.56
C ASP A 10 -33.21 -65.63 -34.52
N VAL A 11 -33.58 -66.19 -33.37
CA VAL A 11 -34.14 -65.45 -32.23
C VAL A 11 -33.01 -64.57 -31.67
N PRO A 12 -33.18 -63.24 -31.59
CA PRO A 12 -32.16 -62.38 -30.99
C PRO A 12 -31.96 -62.80 -29.55
N LEU A 13 -30.78 -63.32 -29.22
CA LEU A 13 -30.39 -63.64 -27.85
C LEU A 13 -30.45 -62.35 -27.03
N GLU A 14 -31.45 -62.23 -26.16
CA GLU A 14 -31.49 -61.18 -25.15
C GLU A 14 -30.19 -61.28 -24.33
N GLU A 15 -29.39 -60.22 -24.34
CA GLU A 15 -28.15 -60.16 -23.55
C GLU A 15 -28.46 -60.43 -22.08
N ASP A 16 -27.75 -61.38 -21.48
CA ASP A 16 -28.00 -61.73 -20.09
C ASP A 16 -27.59 -60.58 -19.14
N PHE A 17 -28.20 -60.58 -17.95
CA PHE A 17 -27.99 -59.55 -16.92
C PHE A 17 -26.53 -59.25 -16.59
N ASN A 18 -25.69 -60.28 -16.48
CA ASN A 18 -24.28 -60.08 -16.11
C ASN A 18 -23.51 -59.46 -17.28
N THR A 19 -23.86 -59.83 -18.52
CA THR A 19 -23.33 -59.24 -19.74
C THR A 19 -23.73 -57.76 -19.87
N LEU A 20 -24.99 -57.41 -19.60
CA LEU A 20 -25.46 -56.01 -19.57
C LEU A 20 -24.77 -55.18 -18.49
N VAL A 21 -24.55 -55.75 -17.30
CA VAL A 21 -23.79 -55.08 -16.25
C VAL A 21 -22.32 -54.91 -16.69
N ALA A 22 -21.69 -55.93 -17.26
CA ALA A 22 -20.30 -55.87 -17.67
C ALA A 22 -20.03 -54.87 -18.81
N SER A 23 -21.00 -54.65 -19.71
CA SER A 23 -20.88 -53.75 -20.87
C SER A 23 -21.13 -52.26 -20.58
N LEU A 24 -21.50 -51.91 -19.34
CA LEU A 24 -21.66 -50.52 -18.89
C LEU A 24 -20.33 -49.75 -18.98
N ALA A 25 -20.18 -49.01 -20.08
CA ALA A 25 -19.12 -48.05 -20.32
C ALA A 25 -19.75 -46.67 -20.55
N ILE A 26 -19.09 -45.62 -20.05
CA ILE A 26 -19.43 -44.23 -20.36
C ILE A 26 -18.97 -43.97 -21.79
N ASP A 27 -19.92 -44.09 -22.72
CA ASP A 27 -19.82 -43.83 -24.15
C ASP A 27 -21.17 -43.30 -24.65
N ASP A 28 -21.25 -42.98 -25.94
CA ASP A 28 -22.44 -42.39 -26.57
C ASP A 28 -23.66 -43.33 -26.57
N THR A 29 -23.48 -44.60 -26.18
CA THR A 29 -24.54 -45.64 -26.10
C THR A 29 -24.92 -46.00 -24.66
N LEU A 30 -24.39 -45.28 -23.66
CA LEU A 30 -24.62 -45.57 -22.24
C LEU A 30 -26.11 -45.52 -21.87
N GLU A 31 -26.86 -44.55 -22.42
CA GLU A 31 -28.28 -44.38 -22.12
C GLU A 31 -29.10 -45.60 -22.55
N ASP A 32 -28.84 -46.13 -23.74
CA ASP A 32 -29.49 -47.33 -24.26
C ASP A 32 -29.15 -48.58 -23.43
N LYS A 33 -27.87 -48.72 -23.02
CA LYS A 33 -27.42 -49.81 -22.15
C LYS A 33 -28.09 -49.76 -20.78
N LEU A 34 -28.23 -48.57 -20.18
CA LEU A 34 -28.91 -48.37 -18.91
C LEU A 34 -30.42 -48.66 -19.01
N ALA A 35 -31.06 -48.29 -20.13
CA ALA A 35 -32.47 -48.61 -20.37
C ALA A 35 -32.70 -50.13 -20.47
N LYS A 36 -31.85 -50.85 -21.21
CA LYS A 36 -31.89 -52.33 -21.28
C LYS A 36 -31.66 -52.99 -19.93
N LEU A 37 -30.68 -52.51 -19.16
CA LEU A 37 -30.41 -53.01 -17.82
C LEU A 37 -31.60 -52.80 -16.88
N LYS A 38 -32.25 -51.62 -16.94
CA LYS A 38 -33.45 -51.33 -16.14
C LYS A 38 -34.58 -52.31 -16.47
N LYS A 39 -34.84 -52.54 -17.76
CA LYS A 39 -35.85 -53.53 -18.20
C LYS A 39 -35.56 -54.93 -17.64
N ASN A 40 -34.30 -55.38 -17.73
CA ASN A 40 -33.91 -56.70 -17.22
C ASN A 40 -33.99 -56.79 -15.68
N VAL A 41 -33.70 -55.70 -14.96
CA VAL A 41 -33.93 -55.62 -13.51
C VAL A 41 -35.41 -55.73 -13.17
N ASP A 42 -36.27 -55.00 -13.88
CA ASP A 42 -37.72 -55.03 -13.67
C ASP A 42 -38.29 -56.44 -13.92
N GLU A 43 -37.83 -57.12 -14.98
CA GLU A 43 -38.17 -58.52 -15.29
C GLU A 43 -37.71 -59.49 -14.19
N LYS A 44 -36.47 -59.35 -13.70
CA LYS A 44 -35.95 -60.19 -12.60
C LYS A 44 -36.65 -59.96 -11.27
N LEU A 45 -37.20 -58.77 -11.05
CA LEU A 45 -37.90 -58.43 -9.83
C LEU A 45 -39.38 -58.84 -9.86
N ALA A 46 -39.97 -59.08 -11.04
CA ALA A 46 -41.39 -59.37 -11.22
C ALA A 46 -41.92 -60.48 -10.29
N ASP A 47 -41.16 -61.57 -10.11
CA ASP A 47 -41.51 -62.70 -9.24
C ASP A 47 -41.49 -62.37 -7.75
N TYR A 48 -40.90 -61.23 -7.36
CA TYR A 48 -40.70 -60.80 -5.98
C TYR A 48 -41.52 -59.56 -5.61
N VAL A 49 -42.25 -58.95 -6.55
CA VAL A 49 -43.05 -57.72 -6.32
C VAL A 49 -44.23 -57.96 -5.39
N ASP A 50 -44.91 -59.10 -5.50
CA ASP A 50 -46.03 -59.47 -4.64
C ASP A 50 -45.55 -59.98 -3.28
N VAL A 51 -45.24 -59.05 -2.38
CA VAL A 51 -44.75 -59.35 -1.02
C VAL A 51 -45.89 -59.95 -0.20
N LYS A 52 -45.91 -61.28 -0.11
CA LYS A 52 -46.89 -62.01 0.70
C LYS A 52 -46.73 -61.73 2.19
N ARG A 53 -47.86 -61.63 2.90
CA ARG A 53 -47.90 -61.51 4.36
C ARG A 53 -47.41 -62.81 5.00
N ILE A 54 -46.59 -62.69 6.03
CA ILE A 54 -46.04 -63.83 6.78
C ILE A 54 -47.10 -64.31 7.75
N GLU A 55 -47.57 -65.55 7.61
CA GLU A 55 -48.59 -66.14 8.48
C GLU A 55 -48.05 -67.35 9.27
N LYS A 56 -47.01 -68.01 8.75
CA LYS A 56 -46.36 -69.19 9.36
C LYS A 56 -44.83 -69.10 9.31
N ASP A 57 -44.14 -69.95 10.07
CA ASP A 57 -42.67 -69.94 10.17
C ASP A 57 -41.96 -70.29 8.84
N GLU A 58 -42.61 -71.09 8.00
CA GLU A 58 -42.18 -71.37 6.61
C GLU A 58 -42.15 -70.10 5.76
N ASP A 59 -43.19 -69.24 5.86
CA ASP A 59 -43.30 -67.97 5.12
C ASP A 59 -42.19 -67.00 5.52
N PHE A 60 -41.80 -67.01 6.80
CA PHE A 60 -40.69 -66.20 7.31
C PHE A 60 -39.34 -66.62 6.69
N LYS A 61 -39.10 -67.93 6.55
CA LYS A 61 -37.89 -68.46 5.89
C LYS A 61 -37.89 -68.12 4.39
N ALA A 62 -39.03 -68.22 3.72
CA ALA A 62 -39.18 -67.86 2.31
C ALA A 62 -38.92 -66.35 2.09
N ALA A 63 -39.52 -65.48 2.91
CA ALA A 63 -39.33 -64.03 2.84
C ALA A 63 -37.87 -63.61 3.03
N LYS A 64 -37.12 -64.28 3.93
CA LYS A 64 -35.67 -64.04 4.07
C LYS A 64 -34.89 -64.43 2.81
N LYS A 65 -35.22 -65.56 2.18
CA LYS A 65 -34.59 -65.99 0.93
C LYS A 65 -34.90 -65.03 -0.23
N TYR A 66 -36.16 -64.59 -0.36
CA TYR A 66 -36.56 -63.62 -1.37
C TYR A 66 -35.88 -62.27 -1.18
N ARG A 67 -35.79 -61.76 0.06
CA ARG A 67 -35.01 -60.56 0.36
C ARG A 67 -33.54 -60.70 -0.01
N ALA A 68 -32.93 -61.87 0.20
CA ALA A 68 -31.55 -62.12 -0.21
C ALA A 68 -31.42 -62.10 -1.74
N ALA A 69 -32.31 -62.79 -2.46
CA ALA A 69 -32.31 -62.83 -3.92
C ALA A 69 -32.46 -61.44 -4.56
N VAL A 70 -33.37 -60.60 -4.07
CA VAL A 70 -33.54 -59.21 -4.53
C VAL A 70 -32.27 -58.38 -4.27
N ASN A 71 -31.64 -58.55 -3.11
CA ASN A 71 -30.39 -57.87 -2.81
C ASN A 71 -29.22 -58.35 -3.69
N ASP A 72 -29.24 -59.61 -4.12
CA ASP A 72 -28.21 -60.16 -5.01
C ASP A 72 -28.27 -59.56 -6.42
N VAL A 73 -29.45 -59.18 -6.91
CA VAL A 73 -29.60 -58.43 -8.18
C VAL A 73 -28.93 -57.05 -8.09
N LYS A 74 -29.00 -56.37 -6.94
CA LYS A 74 -28.40 -55.03 -6.74
C LYS A 74 -26.87 -55.05 -6.68
N LYS A 75 -26.26 -56.11 -6.12
CA LYS A 75 -24.81 -56.18 -5.85
C LYS A 75 -23.92 -55.97 -7.08
N PRO A 76 -24.09 -56.67 -8.21
CA PRO A 76 -23.21 -56.52 -9.38
C PRO A 76 -23.35 -55.14 -10.03
N ILE A 77 -24.55 -54.54 -10.02
CA ILE A 77 -24.79 -53.18 -10.55
C ILE A 77 -23.98 -52.14 -9.77
N GLU A 78 -24.05 -52.16 -8.43
CA GLU A 78 -23.27 -51.22 -7.60
C GLU A 78 -21.76 -51.49 -7.67
N ALA A 79 -21.36 -52.76 -7.79
CA ALA A 79 -19.95 -53.11 -7.98
C ALA A 79 -19.41 -52.54 -9.29
N GLN A 80 -20.14 -52.71 -10.40
CA GLN A 80 -19.76 -52.16 -11.70
C GLN A 80 -19.78 -50.64 -11.69
N ARG A 81 -20.81 -50.01 -11.11
CA ARG A 81 -20.87 -48.54 -10.97
C ARG A 81 -19.63 -48.00 -10.28
N LYS A 82 -19.21 -48.61 -9.16
CA LYS A 82 -17.99 -48.21 -8.44
C LYS A 82 -16.73 -48.44 -9.28
N ALA A 83 -16.63 -49.57 -9.96
CA ALA A 83 -15.49 -49.90 -10.83
C ALA A 83 -15.37 -48.92 -12.01
N ALA A 84 -16.47 -48.67 -12.72
CA ALA A 84 -16.54 -47.70 -13.80
C ALA A 84 -16.19 -46.29 -13.30
N LYS A 85 -16.84 -45.81 -12.23
CA LYS A 85 -16.53 -44.49 -11.64
C LYS A 85 -15.05 -44.34 -11.31
N LYS A 86 -14.44 -45.37 -10.71
CA LYS A 86 -13.00 -45.36 -10.41
C LYS A 86 -12.17 -45.28 -11.68
N LYS A 87 -12.42 -46.17 -12.65
CA LYS A 87 -11.70 -46.20 -13.94
C LYS A 87 -11.75 -44.86 -14.66
N TYR A 88 -12.94 -44.26 -14.79
CA TYR A 88 -13.10 -42.97 -15.47
C TYR A 88 -12.50 -41.81 -14.69
N SER A 89 -12.60 -41.82 -13.35
CA SER A 89 -11.95 -40.80 -12.53
C SER A 89 -10.41 -40.87 -12.64
N ASP A 90 -9.84 -42.07 -12.68
CA ASP A 90 -8.39 -42.26 -12.82
C ASP A 90 -7.91 -41.87 -14.23
N LEU A 91 -8.71 -42.17 -15.27
CA LEU A 91 -8.45 -41.71 -16.64
C LEU A 91 -8.50 -40.18 -16.74
N LEU A 92 -9.51 -39.53 -16.16
CA LEU A 92 -9.63 -38.08 -16.17
C LEU A 92 -8.45 -37.41 -15.45
N LYS A 93 -8.08 -37.90 -14.27
CA LYS A 93 -6.88 -37.41 -13.56
C LYS A 93 -5.61 -37.55 -14.40
N THR A 94 -5.46 -38.67 -15.10
CA THR A 94 -4.30 -38.90 -15.97
C THR A 94 -4.32 -37.97 -17.16
N PHE A 95 -5.49 -37.74 -17.76
CA PHE A 95 -5.69 -36.81 -18.87
C PHE A 95 -5.33 -35.38 -18.45
N ASP A 96 -5.95 -34.86 -17.38
CA ASP A 96 -5.71 -33.50 -16.89
C ASP A 96 -4.22 -33.30 -16.54
N LYS A 97 -3.62 -34.29 -15.88
CA LYS A 97 -2.19 -34.28 -15.56
C LYS A 97 -1.34 -34.22 -16.83
N THR A 98 -1.62 -35.09 -17.81
CA THR A 98 -0.84 -35.16 -19.06
C THR A 98 -0.99 -33.87 -19.87
N ILE A 99 -2.19 -33.30 -19.95
CA ILE A 99 -2.40 -32.00 -20.60
C ILE A 99 -1.63 -30.91 -19.87
N GLY A 100 -1.67 -30.86 -18.54
CA GLY A 100 -0.89 -29.92 -17.75
C GLY A 100 0.62 -30.05 -17.97
N GLU A 101 1.13 -31.28 -18.07
CA GLU A 101 2.55 -31.55 -18.40
C GLU A 101 2.92 -31.08 -19.82
N ILE A 102 1.98 -31.15 -20.78
CA ILE A 102 2.17 -30.68 -22.16
C ILE A 102 2.09 -29.15 -22.24
N THR A 103 1.20 -28.49 -21.48
CA THR A 103 1.05 -27.03 -21.51
C THR A 103 2.10 -26.31 -20.67
N ALA A 104 2.63 -26.93 -19.61
CA ALA A 104 3.60 -26.29 -18.73
C ALA A 104 4.87 -25.76 -19.46
N PRO A 105 5.47 -26.46 -20.44
CA PRO A 105 6.55 -25.90 -21.25
C PRO A 105 6.14 -24.70 -22.11
N ILE A 106 4.89 -24.66 -22.60
CA ILE A 106 4.34 -23.54 -23.38
C ILE A 106 4.22 -22.31 -22.48
N ASP A 107 3.64 -22.49 -21.29
CA ASP A 107 3.50 -21.41 -20.31
C ASP A 107 4.87 -20.86 -19.90
N LYS A 108 5.83 -21.75 -19.61
CA LYS A 108 7.20 -21.37 -19.28
C LYS A 108 7.85 -20.55 -20.40
N LEU A 109 7.72 -20.98 -21.65
CA LEU A 109 8.29 -20.25 -22.79
C LEU A 109 7.61 -18.89 -22.98
N SER A 110 6.29 -18.81 -22.78
CA SER A 110 5.56 -17.54 -22.81
C SER A 110 6.07 -16.57 -21.73
N ASP A 111 6.34 -17.05 -20.52
CA ASP A 111 6.88 -16.25 -19.43
C ASP A 111 8.32 -15.76 -19.73
N GLU A 112 9.15 -16.61 -20.34
CA GLU A 112 10.49 -16.21 -20.81
C GLU A 112 10.43 -15.09 -21.85
N TYR A 113 9.54 -15.20 -22.86
CA TYR A 113 9.34 -14.11 -23.82
C TYR A 113 8.80 -12.84 -23.19
N LYS A 114 7.85 -12.97 -22.25
CA LYS A 114 7.33 -11.82 -21.51
C LYS A 114 8.43 -11.11 -20.73
N ALA A 115 9.29 -11.84 -20.03
CA ALA A 115 10.42 -11.27 -19.30
C ALA A 115 11.41 -10.55 -20.23
N GLU A 116 11.67 -11.09 -21.42
CA GLU A 116 12.54 -10.47 -22.43
C GLU A 116 11.92 -9.17 -22.99
N ILE A 117 10.62 -9.18 -23.27
CA ILE A 117 9.87 -8.00 -23.71
C ILE A 117 9.91 -6.91 -22.63
N ASP A 118 9.63 -7.28 -21.38
CA ASP A 118 9.62 -6.35 -20.24
C ASP A 118 11.04 -5.77 -19.99
N ARG A 119 12.09 -6.59 -20.13
CA ARG A 119 13.49 -6.11 -20.07
C ARG A 119 13.77 -5.08 -21.15
N TYR A 120 13.43 -5.39 -22.41
CA TYR A 120 13.72 -4.50 -23.53
C TYR A 120 12.89 -3.20 -23.48
N ASP A 121 11.62 -3.27 -23.07
CA ASP A 121 10.81 -2.07 -22.85
C ASP A 121 11.42 -1.21 -21.72
N GLY A 122 11.85 -1.83 -20.63
CA GLY A 122 12.60 -1.18 -19.56
C GLY A 122 13.86 -0.46 -20.04
N GLU A 123 14.66 -1.11 -20.88
CA GLU A 123 15.84 -0.48 -21.51
C GLU A 123 15.44 0.70 -22.42
N CYS A 124 14.37 0.56 -23.19
CA CYS A 124 13.88 1.64 -24.05
C CYS A 124 13.39 2.84 -23.22
N ARG A 125 12.66 2.59 -22.12
CA ARG A 125 12.24 3.63 -21.17
C ARG A 125 13.45 4.32 -20.54
N ALA A 126 14.48 3.56 -20.14
CA ALA A 126 15.70 4.11 -19.58
C ALA A 126 16.48 4.97 -20.59
N ARG A 127 16.59 4.53 -21.86
CA ARG A 127 17.20 5.34 -22.93
C ARG A 127 16.44 6.63 -23.17
N ARG A 128 15.10 6.59 -23.20
CA ARG A 128 14.26 7.80 -23.33
C ARG A 128 14.43 8.72 -22.12
N LEU A 129 14.44 8.17 -20.91
CA LEU A 129 14.68 8.95 -19.69
C LEU A 129 16.02 9.67 -19.76
N ALA A 130 17.10 8.97 -20.13
CA ALA A 130 18.42 9.56 -20.29
C ALA A 130 18.44 10.64 -21.39
N ALA A 131 17.77 10.40 -22.52
CA ALA A 131 17.68 11.38 -23.61
C ALA A 131 16.90 12.65 -23.22
N LEU A 132 15.77 12.51 -22.52
CA LEU A 132 14.95 13.62 -22.07
C LEU A 132 15.62 14.40 -20.92
N SER A 133 16.21 13.68 -19.97
CA SER A 133 16.96 14.27 -18.87
C SER A 133 18.21 15.01 -19.38
N GLY A 134 18.97 14.40 -20.29
CA GLY A 134 20.10 15.06 -20.95
C GLY A 134 19.67 16.34 -21.68
N HIS A 135 18.61 16.25 -22.50
CA HIS A 135 18.05 17.41 -23.22
C HIS A 135 17.59 18.52 -22.27
N TYR A 136 17.01 18.14 -21.11
CA TYR A 136 16.65 19.10 -20.07
C TYR A 136 17.88 19.84 -19.53
N TYR A 137 18.93 19.11 -19.12
CA TYR A 137 20.11 19.72 -18.51
C TYR A 137 20.92 20.55 -19.50
N ASP A 138 20.96 20.14 -20.78
CA ASP A 138 21.56 20.93 -21.86
C ASP A 138 20.88 22.29 -22.03
N LEU A 139 19.54 22.35 -21.88
CA LEU A 139 18.77 23.59 -21.95
C LEU A 139 18.81 24.39 -20.65
N ALA A 140 18.73 23.72 -19.49
CA ALA A 140 18.60 24.36 -18.19
C ALA A 140 19.90 25.04 -17.73
N GLY A 141 21.07 24.53 -18.12
CA GLY A 141 22.36 25.10 -17.74
C GLY A 141 22.52 25.29 -16.22
N GLU A 142 22.88 26.50 -15.78
CA GLU A 142 23.06 26.84 -14.36
C GLU A 142 21.79 26.70 -13.51
N MET A 143 20.61 26.71 -14.14
CA MET A 143 19.35 26.49 -13.44
C MET A 143 19.16 25.01 -13.06
N GLY A 144 19.78 24.07 -13.78
CA GLY A 144 19.55 22.63 -13.62
C GLY A 144 19.80 22.09 -12.21
N PRO A 145 20.88 22.46 -11.52
CA PRO A 145 21.09 22.05 -10.13
C PRO A 145 20.03 22.58 -9.14
N LEU A 146 19.39 23.71 -9.46
CA LEU A 146 18.36 24.34 -8.62
C LEU A 146 16.97 23.75 -8.87
N VAL A 147 16.69 23.39 -10.12
CA VAL A 147 15.45 22.72 -10.53
C VAL A 147 15.83 21.43 -11.25
N PRO A 148 15.87 20.29 -10.56
CA PRO A 148 16.16 19.01 -11.19
C PRO A 148 15.07 18.59 -12.19
N TYR A 149 15.44 17.79 -13.19
CA TYR A 149 14.51 17.28 -14.22
C TYR A 149 13.25 16.64 -13.63
N GLU A 150 13.39 15.93 -12.52
CA GLU A 150 12.32 15.22 -11.81
C GLU A 150 11.19 16.14 -11.36
N ARG A 151 11.44 17.46 -11.23
CA ARG A 151 10.43 18.45 -10.85
C ARG A 151 9.42 18.74 -11.97
N ILE A 152 9.79 18.48 -13.21
CA ILE A 152 8.92 18.68 -14.38
C ILE A 152 8.63 17.39 -15.14
N ALA A 153 9.26 16.28 -14.76
CA ALA A 153 9.14 14.99 -15.44
C ALA A 153 7.70 14.44 -15.37
N ASP A 154 7.25 13.84 -16.47
CA ASP A 154 6.00 13.07 -16.53
C ASP A 154 6.32 11.67 -17.06
N ASP A 155 5.90 10.63 -16.33
CA ASP A 155 6.14 9.23 -16.70
C ASP A 155 5.57 8.88 -18.09
N LYS A 156 4.50 9.56 -18.50
CA LYS A 156 3.88 9.36 -19.82
C LYS A 156 4.85 9.67 -20.95
N TRP A 157 5.86 10.52 -20.75
CA TRP A 157 6.87 10.84 -21.76
C TRP A 157 7.79 9.67 -22.08
N LEU A 158 7.90 8.69 -21.17
CA LEU A 158 8.71 7.48 -21.37
C LEU A 158 8.00 6.43 -22.21
N ASN A 159 6.68 6.57 -22.39
CA ASN A 159 5.88 5.65 -23.20
C ASN A 159 6.20 5.83 -24.68
N ALA A 160 6.38 4.71 -25.39
CA ALA A 160 6.67 4.71 -26.83
C ALA A 160 5.61 5.46 -27.65
N SER A 161 4.35 5.39 -27.25
CA SER A 161 3.22 6.05 -27.93
C SER A 161 3.18 7.56 -27.77
N PHE A 162 3.81 8.13 -26.73
CA PHE A 162 3.79 9.57 -26.49
C PHE A 162 4.68 10.32 -27.50
N GLY A 163 5.80 9.69 -27.88
CA GLY A 163 6.78 10.22 -28.83
C GLY A 163 7.81 11.15 -28.19
N GLU A 164 9.10 10.86 -28.40
CA GLU A 164 10.22 11.60 -27.80
C GLU A 164 10.26 13.07 -28.24
N VAL A 165 10.01 13.36 -29.52
CA VAL A 165 9.99 14.74 -30.05
C VAL A 165 8.94 15.59 -29.36
N LYS A 166 7.76 15.01 -29.10
CA LYS A 166 6.67 15.71 -28.40
C LYS A 166 7.08 16.03 -26.96
N ALA A 167 7.70 15.08 -26.27
CA ALA A 167 8.22 15.30 -24.92
C ALA A 167 9.30 16.39 -24.88
N LYS A 168 10.28 16.34 -25.80
CA LYS A 168 11.32 17.38 -25.93
C LYS A 168 10.73 18.78 -26.13
N ASN A 169 9.76 18.93 -27.03
CA ASN A 169 9.09 20.21 -27.27
C ASN A 169 8.36 20.76 -26.02
N ILE A 170 7.79 19.87 -25.20
CA ILE A 170 7.14 20.27 -23.94
C ILE A 170 8.20 20.71 -22.93
N ILE A 171 9.30 19.96 -22.81
CA ILE A 171 10.44 20.30 -21.95
C ILE A 171 11.02 21.66 -22.36
N GLU A 172 11.27 21.89 -23.64
CA GLU A 172 11.81 23.15 -24.16
C GLU A 172 10.96 24.35 -23.77
N ARG A 173 9.62 24.26 -23.93
CA ARG A 173 8.70 25.33 -23.52
C ARG A 173 8.82 25.59 -22.02
N ARG A 174 8.76 24.53 -21.21
CA ARG A 174 8.79 24.65 -19.76
C ARG A 174 10.14 25.20 -19.27
N VAL A 175 11.25 24.73 -19.83
CA VAL A 175 12.59 25.24 -19.51
C VAL A 175 12.72 26.70 -19.92
N GLY A 176 12.19 27.11 -21.08
CA GLY A 176 12.18 28.51 -21.50
C GLY A 176 11.46 29.44 -20.51
N GLU A 177 10.28 29.04 -20.03
CA GLU A 177 9.54 29.75 -18.98
C GLU A 177 10.36 29.85 -17.68
N LEU A 178 10.91 28.73 -17.23
CA LEU A 178 11.70 28.66 -16.00
C LEU A 178 13.00 29.47 -16.09
N LEU A 179 13.68 29.47 -17.23
CA LEU A 179 14.87 30.29 -17.46
C LEU A 179 14.53 31.78 -17.47
N HIS A 180 13.38 32.17 -18.02
CA HIS A 180 12.91 33.55 -17.96
C HIS A 180 12.66 33.97 -16.50
N GLN A 181 11.98 33.13 -15.73
CA GLN A 181 11.79 33.37 -14.30
C GLN A 181 13.11 33.39 -13.53
N PHE A 182 14.02 32.46 -13.80
CA PHE A 182 15.33 32.40 -13.16
C PHE A 182 16.12 33.70 -13.39
N LYS A 183 16.11 34.23 -14.62
CA LYS A 183 16.70 35.55 -14.93
C LYS A 183 16.00 36.67 -14.17
N PHE A 184 14.67 36.64 -14.08
CA PHE A 184 13.89 37.62 -13.33
C PHE A 184 14.26 37.61 -11.84
N VAL A 185 14.25 36.44 -11.18
CA VAL A 185 14.63 36.29 -9.77
C VAL A 185 16.05 36.82 -9.55
N ASN A 186 17.02 36.42 -10.38
CA ASN A 186 18.39 36.91 -10.22
C ASN A 186 18.57 38.42 -10.48
N GLY A 187 17.61 39.06 -11.17
CA GLY A 187 17.63 40.49 -11.49
C GLY A 187 16.78 41.36 -10.58
N LEU A 188 16.12 40.81 -9.55
CA LEU A 188 15.38 41.59 -8.56
C LEU A 188 16.32 42.37 -7.63
N ASP A 189 15.80 43.47 -7.09
CA ASP A 189 16.52 44.29 -6.12
C ASP A 189 16.35 43.72 -4.69
N TYR A 190 17.43 43.13 -4.18
CA TYR A 190 17.48 42.51 -2.87
C TYR A 190 18.20 43.40 -1.86
N ALA A 191 17.73 43.38 -0.62
CA ALA A 191 18.36 44.10 0.48
C ALA A 191 19.74 43.51 0.82
N ASP A 192 19.88 42.18 0.73
CA ASP A 192 21.12 41.45 0.97
C ASP A 192 21.10 40.05 0.29
N GLU A 193 22.22 39.33 0.38
CA GLU A 193 22.38 37.98 -0.16
C GLU A 193 21.46 36.93 0.51
N SER A 194 21.03 37.17 1.76
CA SER A 194 20.15 36.25 2.47
C SER A 194 18.72 36.30 1.93
N GLU A 195 18.23 37.50 1.58
CA GLU A 195 16.94 37.70 0.93
C GLU A 195 16.94 37.11 -0.48
N LYS A 196 18.03 37.29 -1.23
CA LYS A 196 18.22 36.65 -2.53
C LYS A 196 18.21 35.13 -2.42
N ALA A 197 18.96 34.57 -1.47
CA ALA A 197 18.98 33.12 -1.24
C ALA A 197 17.59 32.59 -0.86
N TRP A 198 16.85 33.31 -0.01
CA TRP A 198 15.47 32.99 0.33
C TRP A 198 14.57 33.01 -0.92
N ALA A 199 14.69 34.03 -1.77
CA ALA A 199 13.87 34.18 -2.97
C ALA A 199 14.11 33.04 -3.98
N VAL A 200 15.38 32.68 -4.21
CA VAL A 200 15.76 31.54 -5.05
C VAL A 200 15.24 30.23 -4.45
N ALA A 201 15.37 30.03 -3.14
CA ALA A 201 14.85 28.84 -2.47
C ALA A 201 13.30 28.77 -2.53
N TRP A 202 12.63 29.92 -2.40
CA TRP A 202 11.18 29.99 -2.52
C TRP A 202 10.74 29.64 -3.94
N TRP A 203 11.34 30.27 -4.97
CA TRP A 203 11.02 30.02 -6.37
C TRP A 203 11.31 28.57 -6.78
N THR A 204 12.45 28.01 -6.42
CA THR A 204 12.77 26.60 -6.71
C THR A 204 11.80 25.63 -6.05
N ARG A 205 11.25 26.00 -4.88
CA ARG A 205 10.25 25.19 -4.17
C ARG A 205 8.87 25.26 -4.83
N THR A 206 8.41 26.46 -5.19
CA THR A 206 7.02 26.71 -5.63
C THR A 206 6.83 26.64 -7.14
N LEU A 207 7.86 26.92 -7.94
CA LEU A 207 7.83 26.97 -9.41
C LEU A 207 6.56 27.69 -9.93
N PRO A 208 6.36 28.97 -9.56
CA PRO A 208 5.13 29.70 -9.86
C PRO A 208 4.90 29.78 -11.37
N ALA A 209 3.65 30.05 -11.78
CA ALA A 209 3.34 30.22 -13.20
C ALA A 209 3.85 31.57 -13.71
N ASP A 210 3.77 32.62 -12.88
CA ASP A 210 4.22 33.98 -13.21
C ASP A 210 5.45 34.39 -12.41
N SER A 211 6.42 35.02 -13.09
CA SER A 211 7.54 35.72 -12.46
C SER A 211 7.13 36.78 -11.43
N GLY A 212 5.99 37.47 -11.63
CA GLY A 212 5.49 38.50 -10.72
C GLY A 212 5.18 37.98 -9.32
N GLU A 213 4.82 36.70 -9.20
CA GLU A 213 4.58 36.06 -7.91
C GLU A 213 5.85 35.99 -7.05
N VAL A 214 7.03 35.88 -7.67
CA VAL A 214 8.30 35.90 -6.94
C VAL A 214 8.54 37.27 -6.30
N ALA A 215 8.29 38.35 -7.03
CA ALA A 215 8.44 39.70 -6.49
C ALA A 215 7.46 39.97 -5.34
N ALA A 216 6.21 39.53 -5.48
CA ALA A 216 5.22 39.62 -4.40
C ALA A 216 5.63 38.83 -3.16
N ALA A 217 6.16 37.62 -3.33
CA ALA A 217 6.64 36.79 -2.24
C ALA A 217 7.84 37.43 -1.52
N VAL A 218 8.78 38.02 -2.25
CA VAL A 218 9.92 38.75 -1.67
C VAL A 218 9.46 39.96 -0.87
N ALA A 219 8.52 40.75 -1.39
CA ALA A 219 7.97 41.90 -0.66
C ALA A 219 7.28 41.46 0.64
N ALA A 220 6.47 40.40 0.59
CA ALA A 220 5.82 39.84 1.77
C ALA A 220 6.84 39.33 2.80
N HIS A 221 7.89 38.63 2.35
CA HIS A 221 8.95 38.16 3.23
C HIS A 221 9.70 39.32 3.90
N ARG A 222 9.99 40.38 3.15
CA ARG A 222 10.63 41.59 3.69
C ARG A 222 9.77 42.23 4.80
N GLU A 223 8.46 42.32 4.61
CA GLU A 223 7.54 42.80 5.65
C GLU A 223 7.52 41.89 6.88
N GLU A 224 7.55 40.57 6.69
CA GLU A 224 7.59 39.60 7.79
C GLU A 224 8.89 39.71 8.59
N VAL A 225 10.03 39.81 7.91
CA VAL A 225 11.35 39.99 8.54
C VAL A 225 11.41 41.34 9.28
N ALA A 226 10.86 42.41 8.70
CA ALA A 226 10.79 43.70 9.36
C ALA A 226 9.91 43.67 10.63
N LYS A 227 8.75 42.99 10.58
CA LYS A 227 7.88 42.79 11.75
C LYS A 227 8.58 41.96 12.82
N ALA A 228 9.29 40.90 12.43
CA ALA A 228 10.06 40.07 13.35
C ALA A 228 11.22 40.86 14.00
N ALA A 229 11.96 41.64 13.21
CA ALA A 229 13.03 42.50 13.73
C ALA A 229 12.49 43.56 14.70
N ALA A 230 11.33 44.18 14.40
CA ALA A 230 10.68 45.10 15.31
C ALA A 230 10.27 44.41 16.63
N LEU A 231 9.71 43.20 16.57
CA LEU A 231 9.36 42.42 17.75
C LEU A 231 10.61 42.09 18.60
N VAL A 232 11.67 41.59 17.96
CA VAL A 232 12.94 41.30 18.64
C VAL A 232 13.49 42.55 19.30
N SER A 233 13.49 43.69 18.61
CA SER A 233 13.95 44.96 19.18
C SER A 233 13.10 45.39 20.39
N THR A 234 11.77 45.27 20.32
CA THR A 234 10.90 45.60 21.47
C THR A 234 11.11 44.66 22.65
N TYR A 235 11.37 43.38 22.40
CA TYR A 235 11.66 42.41 23.45
C TYR A 235 13.01 42.70 24.10
N GLU A 236 14.04 42.99 23.30
CA GLU A 236 15.37 43.37 23.80
C GLU A 236 15.32 44.65 24.63
N GLN A 237 14.56 45.67 24.20
CA GLN A 237 14.35 46.88 25.00
C GLN A 237 13.59 46.60 26.30
N ALA A 238 12.59 45.72 26.27
CA ALA A 238 11.82 45.35 27.46
C ALA A 238 12.58 44.43 28.44
N THR A 239 13.63 43.74 27.97
CA THR A 239 14.44 42.80 28.77
C THR A 239 15.86 43.29 29.02
N ALA A 240 16.21 44.47 28.52
CA ALA A 240 17.45 45.15 28.85
C ALA A 240 17.53 45.34 30.38
N PRO A 241 18.65 44.96 31.01
CA PRO A 241 18.81 45.14 32.45
C PRO A 241 18.63 46.62 32.79
N ALA A 242 17.78 46.92 33.77
CA ALA A 242 17.62 48.26 34.31
C ALA A 242 19.01 48.81 34.68
N PRO A 243 19.31 50.10 34.40
CA PRO A 243 20.59 50.67 34.81
C PRO A 243 20.76 50.40 36.30
N GLU A 244 21.87 49.72 36.62
CA GLU A 244 22.29 49.47 37.99
C GLU A 244 22.25 50.82 38.72
N PRO A 245 21.53 50.93 39.86
CA PRO A 245 21.43 52.21 40.56
C PRO A 245 22.86 52.72 40.80
N GLU A 246 23.13 53.96 40.40
CA GLU A 246 24.43 54.61 40.65
C GLU A 246 24.82 54.37 42.11
N PRO A 247 26.09 54.01 42.38
CA PRO A 247 26.52 53.84 43.75
C PRO A 247 26.26 55.15 44.49
N GLU A 248 25.44 55.09 45.55
CA GLU A 248 25.27 56.21 46.47
C GLU A 248 26.67 56.74 46.84
N PRO A 249 26.88 58.06 46.86
CA PRO A 249 28.19 58.62 47.17
C PRO A 249 28.62 58.12 48.54
N ALA A 250 29.75 57.40 48.55
CA ALA A 250 30.34 56.84 49.75
C ALA A 250 30.40 57.90 50.87
N PRO A 251 29.87 57.62 52.07
CA PRO A 251 30.10 58.48 53.22
C PRO A 251 31.61 58.58 53.48
N LEU A 252 32.09 59.81 53.72
CA LEU A 252 33.46 60.09 54.14
C LEU A 252 33.86 59.18 55.32
N PRO A 253 35.12 58.70 55.36
CA PRO A 253 35.56 57.76 56.38
C PRO A 253 35.54 58.43 57.77
N PRO A 254 35.01 57.78 58.81
CA PRO A 254 35.32 58.15 60.18
C PRO A 254 36.70 57.61 60.59
N ASP A 255 37.44 58.41 61.36
CA ASP A 255 38.69 58.02 62.02
C ASP A 255 38.44 56.86 63.02
N PRO A 256 39.46 56.03 63.34
CA PRO A 256 39.28 54.66 63.79
C PRO A 256 39.08 54.56 65.30
N GLU A 257 38.23 53.65 65.75
CA GLU A 257 38.31 53.00 67.07
C GLU A 257 37.63 51.60 67.03
N PRO A 258 37.94 50.70 67.97
CA PRO A 258 38.28 49.29 67.68
C PRO A 258 37.13 48.27 67.77
N MET A 259 37.37 47.10 67.15
CA MET A 259 36.62 45.83 67.22
C MET A 259 36.35 45.37 68.66
N PRO A 260 35.34 44.50 68.99
CA PRO A 260 34.99 43.19 68.36
C PRO A 260 33.45 42.92 68.29
N ASP A 261 32.86 41.85 67.74
CA ASP A 261 33.07 40.39 67.79
C ASP A 261 32.26 39.68 66.66
N GLU A 262 32.61 38.41 66.40
CA GLU A 262 32.06 37.48 65.41
C GLU A 262 30.56 37.13 65.51
N GLN A 263 29.88 36.93 64.37
CA GLN A 263 28.96 35.81 64.11
C GLN A 263 28.68 35.62 62.59
N PRO A 264 28.30 34.39 62.12
CA PRO A 264 28.59 33.92 60.76
C PRO A 264 27.42 33.87 59.74
N GLU A 265 27.79 33.85 58.45
CA GLU A 265 27.13 33.30 57.23
C GLU A 265 25.81 33.96 56.71
N PRO A 266 25.42 33.82 55.41
CA PRO A 266 25.79 32.77 54.43
C PRO A 266 26.13 33.22 52.98
N GLU A 267 26.49 32.23 52.17
CA GLU A 267 26.91 32.24 50.76
C GLU A 267 25.88 32.87 49.77
N PRO A 268 26.33 33.47 48.65
CA PRO A 268 25.45 33.82 47.54
C PRO A 268 25.26 32.64 46.56
N PRO A 269 24.06 32.44 46.00
CA PRO A 269 23.78 31.34 45.09
C PRO A 269 24.39 31.58 43.70
N LEU A 270 24.99 30.53 43.17
CA LEU A 270 25.30 30.31 41.76
C LEU A 270 24.04 30.47 40.90
N GLY A 271 24.12 31.13 39.74
CA GLY A 271 22.98 31.17 38.82
C GLY A 271 23.15 31.90 37.50
N VAL A 272 23.94 31.36 36.57
CA VAL A 272 23.71 31.45 35.11
C VAL A 272 24.24 30.14 34.47
N PRO A 273 23.73 29.65 33.32
CA PRO A 273 22.88 30.34 32.35
C PRO A 273 21.55 29.62 32.00
N ARG A 274 20.60 30.39 31.45
CA ARG A 274 19.41 29.90 30.75
C ARG A 274 19.78 29.49 29.32
N CYS A 275 19.49 28.25 28.94
CA CYS A 275 19.31 27.87 27.54
C CYS A 275 17.90 27.26 27.37
N VAL A 276 16.98 28.01 26.76
CA VAL A 276 15.69 27.48 26.29
C VAL A 276 15.81 27.28 24.79
N ARG A 277 15.67 26.03 24.31
CA ARG A 277 15.63 25.71 22.88
C ARG A 277 14.22 25.22 22.54
N VAL A 278 13.48 26.03 21.79
CA VAL A 278 12.19 25.62 21.23
C VAL A 278 12.45 24.92 19.90
N VAL A 279 12.09 23.64 19.80
CA VAL A 279 12.19 22.85 18.58
C VAL A 279 10.78 22.53 18.08
N GLN A 280 10.50 22.79 16.80
CA GLN A 280 9.26 22.35 16.17
C GLN A 280 9.29 20.83 15.97
N SER A 281 8.23 20.15 16.40
CA SER A 281 8.08 18.70 16.26
C SER A 281 8.13 18.29 14.78
N ARG A 282 9.07 17.41 14.44
CA ARG A 282 9.07 16.67 13.17
C ARG A 282 7.93 15.63 13.22
N PRO A 283 7.09 15.48 12.19
CA PRO A 283 6.15 14.36 12.12
C PRO A 283 6.94 13.08 11.80
N GLU A 284 6.82 12.06 12.63
CA GLU A 284 7.13 10.68 12.23
C GLU A 284 5.94 10.10 11.42
N PRO A 285 6.20 9.19 10.47
CA PRO A 285 5.16 8.60 9.65
C PRO A 285 4.53 7.42 10.41
N ASP A 286 3.21 7.30 10.45
CA ASP A 286 2.55 6.08 9.96
C ASP A 286 1.01 6.13 10.00
N VAL A 287 0.44 5.37 9.06
CA VAL A 287 -0.90 4.74 9.08
C VAL A 287 -2.14 5.63 8.86
N ALA A 288 -3.05 5.07 8.05
CA ALA A 288 -4.28 5.63 7.51
C ALA A 288 -5.47 5.64 8.49
N GLU A 289 -6.49 6.44 8.10
CA GLU A 289 -7.86 6.62 8.66
C GLU A 289 -7.94 7.41 9.99
N ASP A 290 -8.88 8.32 10.25
CA ASP A 290 -10.20 8.65 9.70
C ASP A 290 -10.50 10.15 9.98
N ALA A 291 -11.40 10.75 9.21
CA ALA A 291 -11.71 12.17 9.20
C ALA A 291 -12.67 12.59 10.33
N ALA A 292 -12.21 13.44 11.27
CA ALA A 292 -13.03 14.47 11.93
C ALA A 292 -12.18 15.38 12.83
N SER A 293 -12.24 16.69 12.57
CA SER A 293 -11.62 17.81 13.32
C SER A 293 -10.10 17.98 13.14
N ALA A 294 -9.69 19.17 12.68
CA ALA A 294 -8.29 19.53 12.49
C ALA A 294 -7.49 19.40 13.81
N PRO A 295 -6.32 18.74 13.83
CA PRO A 295 -5.53 18.64 15.03
C PRO A 295 -4.95 20.03 15.36
N GLN A 296 -5.35 20.61 16.49
CA GLN A 296 -4.65 21.75 17.06
C GLN A 296 -3.16 21.37 17.19
N ARG A 297 -2.28 22.08 16.50
CA ARG A 297 -0.83 21.84 16.53
C ARG A 297 -0.33 21.92 17.99
N GLY A 298 -0.09 20.76 18.59
CA GLY A 298 0.45 20.64 19.94
C GLY A 298 1.94 20.99 19.97
N TYR A 299 2.33 21.99 20.76
CA TYR A 299 3.74 22.33 21.00
C TYR A 299 4.31 21.46 22.13
N ARG A 300 5.57 21.00 22.02
CA ARG A 300 6.28 20.32 23.12
C ARG A 300 7.42 21.22 23.59
N VAL A 301 7.38 21.65 24.85
CA VAL A 301 8.40 22.52 25.46
C VAL A 301 9.14 21.71 26.53
N VAL A 302 10.44 21.49 26.31
CA VAL A 302 11.32 20.77 27.24
C VAL A 302 12.24 21.78 27.90
N ILE A 303 12.26 21.82 29.24
CA ILE A 303 13.09 22.74 30.01
C ILE A 303 13.98 21.93 30.96
N GLU A 304 15.30 22.02 30.78
CA GLU A 304 16.27 21.46 31.71
C GLU A 304 16.30 22.29 33.01
N CYS A 305 16.21 21.59 34.14
CA CYS A 305 16.28 22.15 35.49
C CYS A 305 15.18 23.18 35.87
N ALA A 306 13.93 22.99 35.42
CA ALA A 306 12.80 23.76 35.94
C ALA A 306 12.20 23.17 37.23
N THR A 307 11.85 24.05 38.18
CA THR A 307 11.01 23.70 39.33
C THR A 307 9.54 23.51 38.91
N ALA A 308 8.76 22.76 39.70
CA ALA A 308 7.36 22.48 39.38
C ALA A 308 6.49 23.77 39.27
N ASP A 309 6.86 24.82 40.01
CA ASP A 309 6.20 26.12 39.95
C ASP A 309 6.52 26.88 38.65
N GLU A 310 7.73 26.71 38.10
CA GLU A 310 8.12 27.32 36.83
C GLU A 310 7.44 26.65 35.65
N LEU A 311 7.31 25.32 35.65
CA LEU A 311 6.54 24.59 34.63
C LEU A 311 5.06 25.02 34.62
N ARG A 312 4.47 25.24 35.80
CA ARG A 312 3.10 25.76 35.92
C ARG A 312 2.96 27.19 35.39
N ARG A 313 3.93 28.07 35.66
CA ARG A 313 3.95 29.43 35.11
C ARG A 313 4.09 29.45 33.58
N VAL A 314 4.98 28.62 33.03
CA VAL A 314 5.15 28.48 31.57
C VAL A 314 3.86 27.96 30.92
N ARG A 315 3.21 26.97 31.53
CA ARG A 315 1.91 26.47 31.05
C ARG A 315 0.83 27.54 31.08
N ALA A 316 0.77 28.37 32.13
CA ALA A 316 -0.19 29.47 32.21
C ALA A 316 0.02 30.47 31.07
N VAL A 317 1.27 30.87 30.81
CA VAL A 317 1.62 31.77 29.71
C VAL A 317 1.27 31.16 28.34
N MET A 318 1.52 29.86 28.13
CA MET A 318 1.13 29.18 26.88
C MET A 318 -0.38 29.21 26.66
N VAL A 319 -1.17 28.98 27.71
CA VAL A 319 -2.64 29.01 27.63
C VAL A 319 -3.15 30.43 27.36
N ASP A 320 -2.61 31.44 28.04
CA ASP A 320 -3.00 32.84 27.85
C ASP A 320 -2.71 33.35 26.43
N ASN A 321 -1.72 32.75 25.75
CA ASN A 321 -1.36 33.08 24.37
C ASN A 321 -1.97 32.14 23.31
N GLY A 322 -2.89 31.26 23.70
CA GLY A 322 -3.58 30.34 22.77
C GLY A 322 -2.68 29.23 22.20
N ILE A 323 -1.58 28.91 22.87
CA ILE A 323 -0.63 27.88 22.49
C ILE A 323 -0.97 26.58 23.22
N HIS A 324 -1.50 25.60 22.48
CA HIS A 324 -1.85 24.29 23.03
C HIS A 324 -0.65 23.34 22.96
N GLY A 325 -0.30 22.67 24.06
CA GLY A 325 0.92 21.85 24.12
C GLY A 325 1.24 21.24 25.49
N TYR A 326 2.30 20.43 25.55
CA TYR A 326 2.83 19.79 26.77
C TYR A 326 4.17 20.41 27.17
N VAL A 327 4.31 20.74 28.45
CA VAL A 327 5.57 21.22 29.05
C VAL A 327 6.12 20.12 29.95
N GLU A 328 7.31 19.64 29.64
CA GLU A 328 7.95 18.55 30.38
C GLU A 328 9.35 18.97 30.84
N ARG A 329 9.74 18.46 32.01
CA ARG A 329 11.11 18.57 32.49
C ARG A 329 11.94 17.50 31.78
N MET A 330 13.12 17.87 31.27
CA MET A 330 14.08 16.89 30.77
C MET A 330 14.61 16.02 31.90
#